data_AF-A0A950Y716-F1
#
_entry.id   AF-A0A950Y716-F1
#
_cell.length_a   1.000
_cell.length_b   1.000
_cell.length_c   1.000
_cell.angle_alpha   90.00
_cell.angle_beta   90.00
_cell.angle_gamma   90.00
#
_symmetry.space_group_name_H-M   'P 1'
#
loop_
_entity.id
_entity.type
_entity.pdbx_description
1 polymer ?
#
loop_
_entity_poly.entity_id
_entity_poly.type
_entity_poly.pdbx_seq_one_letter_code
_entity_poly.pdbx_strand_id
1 'polypeptide(L)'
;MNTTLKSTVKQVIRATGFDIVRFPPAEATPSFPLDFTDQDVDLYNKVRPYTLGEPIAVQMTANAVRYLVNGGIPGAIVECGVWRGGMMMAAAYTLLELGDTSRD
;
A
#
# COMPACT_ATOMS: atom_id res chain seq x y z
N MET A 1 -14.63 13.81 31.92
CA MET A 1 -15.19 14.75 30.92
C MET A 1 -16.39 14.08 30.27
N ASN A 2 -17.60 14.56 30.62
CA ASN A 2 -18.87 13.85 30.52
C ASN A 2 -19.22 13.35 29.11
N THR A 3 -19.52 12.06 29.00
CA THR A 3 -19.94 11.34 27.78
C THR A 3 -21.15 12.00 27.11
N THR A 4 -22.02 12.61 27.90
CA THR A 4 -23.23 13.34 27.49
C THR A 4 -22.91 14.57 26.62
N LEU A 5 -21.83 15.28 26.93
CA LEU A 5 -21.43 16.47 26.15
C LEU A 5 -21.00 16.08 24.73
N LYS A 6 -20.24 14.97 24.61
CA LYS A 6 -19.78 14.47 23.30
C LYS A 6 -20.93 13.98 22.43
N SER A 7 -21.95 13.33 23.01
CA SER A 7 -23.12 12.86 22.25
C SER A 7 -23.98 14.02 21.77
N THR A 8 -24.19 15.05 22.60
CA THR A 8 -24.97 16.24 22.21
C THR A 8 -24.28 17.00 21.07
N VAL A 9 -22.96 17.20 21.14
CA VAL A 9 -22.20 17.84 20.06
C VAL A 9 -22.30 17.06 18.75
N LYS A 10 -22.19 15.72 18.80
CA LYS A 10 -22.37 14.88 17.60
C LYS A 10 -23.78 14.99 17.01
N GLN A 11 -24.82 15.02 17.83
CA GLN A 11 -26.20 15.17 17.36
C GLN A 11 -26.44 16.52 16.67
N VAL A 12 -25.94 17.62 17.24
CA VAL A 12 -26.06 18.95 16.64
C VAL A 12 -25.36 19.01 15.29
N ILE A 13 -24.15 18.45 15.19
CA ILE A 13 -23.38 18.48 13.94
C ILE A 13 -24.03 17.59 12.87
N ARG A 14 -24.57 16.43 13.26
CA ARG A 14 -25.37 15.58 12.37
C ARG A 14 -26.62 16.28 11.84
N ALA A 15 -27.28 17.12 12.64
CA ALA A 15 -28.41 17.92 12.18
C ALA A 15 -28.04 18.95 11.10
N THR A 16 -26.76 19.35 11.03
CA THR A 16 -26.24 20.23 9.96
C THR A 16 -25.78 19.47 8.71
N GLY A 17 -25.88 18.14 8.69
CA GLY A 17 -25.47 17.28 7.57
C GLY A 17 -24.00 16.84 7.60
N PHE A 18 -23.26 17.13 8.68
CA PHE A 18 -21.86 16.75 8.85
C PHE A 18 -21.70 15.70 9.96
N ASP A 19 -20.62 14.91 9.93
CA ASP A 19 -20.26 14.00 11.04
C ASP A 19 -18.85 14.32 11.56
N ILE A 20 -18.67 14.29 12.89
CA ILE A 20 -17.33 14.41 13.50
C ILE A 20 -16.76 13.02 13.70
N VAL A 21 -15.73 12.72 12.92
CA VAL A 21 -14.85 11.57 13.09
C VAL A 21 -13.51 12.02 13.67
N ARG A 22 -12.90 11.14 14.48
CA ARG A 22 -11.54 11.35 14.95
C ARG A 22 -10.60 10.71 13.95
N PHE A 23 -9.76 11.50 13.30
CA PHE A 23 -8.69 10.95 12.49
C PHE A 23 -7.60 10.37 13.41
N PRO A 24 -7.04 9.20 13.08
CA PRO A 24 -5.83 8.74 13.74
C PRO A 24 -4.71 9.77 13.52
N PRO A 25 -3.70 9.83 14.41
CA PRO A 25 -2.52 10.69 14.20
C PRO A 25 -1.95 10.46 12.80
N ALA A 26 -1.46 11.52 12.15
CA ALA A 26 -0.91 11.44 10.78
C ALA A 26 0.27 10.45 10.65
N GLU A 27 0.88 10.07 11.77
CA GLU A 27 1.97 9.09 11.88
C GLU A 27 1.50 7.68 12.26
N ALA A 28 0.19 7.38 12.20
CA ALA A 28 -0.28 6.03 12.44
C ALA A 28 0.41 5.08 11.45
N THR A 29 1.16 4.12 11.97
CA THR A 29 1.73 3.02 11.19
C THR A 29 0.63 2.42 10.31
N PRO A 30 0.88 2.23 9.00
CA PRO A 30 -0.08 1.56 8.14
C PRO A 30 -0.48 0.25 8.81
N SER A 31 -1.79 0.01 8.97
CA SER A 31 -2.25 -1.29 9.42
C SER A 31 -2.09 -2.25 8.24
N PHE A 32 -1.14 -3.16 8.34
CA PHE A 32 -0.97 -4.21 7.34
C PHE A 32 -2.01 -5.31 7.55
N PRO A 33 -2.52 -5.92 6.46
CA PRO A 33 -3.31 -7.15 6.54
C PRO A 33 -2.59 -8.29 7.27
N LEU A 34 -3.35 -9.24 7.83
CA LEU A 34 -2.80 -10.36 8.62
C LEU A 34 -1.93 -11.34 7.81
N ASP A 35 -2.11 -11.37 6.49
CA ASP A 35 -1.40 -12.20 5.53
C ASP A 35 -0.13 -11.53 4.97
N PHE A 36 0.22 -10.34 5.47
CA PHE A 36 1.49 -9.70 5.11
C PHE A 36 2.65 -10.39 5.82
N THR A 37 3.64 -10.78 5.03
CA THR A 37 4.93 -11.23 5.55
C THR A 37 5.82 -10.04 5.91
N ASP A 38 6.88 -10.28 6.68
CA ASP A 38 7.90 -9.25 6.97
C ASP A 38 8.53 -8.70 5.67
N GLN A 39 8.64 -9.54 4.64
CA GLN A 39 9.14 -9.13 3.33
C GLN A 39 8.19 -8.15 2.63
N ASP A 40 6.87 -8.36 2.74
CA ASP A 40 5.87 -7.47 2.16
C ASP A 40 5.87 -6.10 2.85
N VAL A 41 6.03 -6.10 4.18
CA VAL A 41 6.14 -4.88 4.98
C VAL A 41 7.43 -4.12 4.63
N ASP A 42 8.57 -4.80 4.54
CA ASP A 42 9.85 -4.21 4.14
C ASP A 42 9.80 -3.63 2.72
N LEU A 43 9.24 -4.38 1.76
CA LEU A 43 9.07 -3.92 0.39
C LEU A 43 8.20 -2.66 0.33
N TYR A 44 7.06 -2.66 1.02
CA TYR A 44 6.20 -1.47 1.09
C TYR A 44 6.96 -0.28 1.69
N ASN A 45 7.69 -0.46 2.79
CA ASN A 45 8.44 0.62 3.41
C ASN A 45 9.54 1.21 2.50
N LYS A 46 10.14 0.39 1.63
CA LYS A 46 11.10 0.86 0.61
C LYS A 46 10.43 1.71 -0.47
N VAL A 47 9.24 1.33 -0.92
CA VAL A 47 8.58 1.98 -2.08
C VAL A 47 7.58 3.06 -1.70
N ARG A 48 7.08 3.10 -0.45
CA ARG A 48 6.06 4.05 0.01
C ARG A 48 6.37 5.52 -0.29
N PRO A 49 7.63 6.02 -0.30
CA PRO A 49 7.90 7.42 -0.64
C PRO A 49 7.66 7.73 -2.13
N TYR A 50 7.52 6.70 -2.96
CA TYR A 50 7.52 6.77 -4.43
C TYR A 50 6.25 6.20 -5.07
N THR A 51 5.31 5.67 -4.28
CA THR A 51 3.99 5.21 -4.76
C THR A 51 2.85 5.89 -4.00
N LEU A 52 1.73 6.13 -4.69
CA LEU A 52 0.44 6.45 -4.06
C LEU A 52 -0.36 5.17 -3.75
N GLY A 53 0.17 4.00 -4.13
CA GLY A 53 -0.46 2.71 -3.91
C GLY A 53 -0.47 2.30 -2.44
N GLU A 54 -1.56 1.65 -2.04
CA GLU A 54 -1.71 1.01 -0.75
C GLU A 54 -0.78 -0.22 -0.61
N PRO A 55 -0.46 -0.67 0.62
CA PRO A 55 0.37 -1.86 0.83
C PRO A 55 -0.05 -3.09 0.02
N ILE A 56 -1.36 -3.32 -0.10
CA ILE A 56 -1.91 -4.47 -0.85
C ILE A 56 -1.56 -4.40 -2.34
N ALA A 57 -1.52 -3.21 -2.94
CA ALA A 57 -1.14 -3.05 -4.34
C ALA A 57 0.32 -3.44 -4.56
N VAL A 58 1.21 -3.01 -3.65
CA VAL A 58 2.65 -3.35 -3.69
C VAL A 58 2.86 -4.86 -3.54
N GLN A 59 2.18 -5.50 -2.58
CA GLN A 59 2.24 -6.95 -2.41
C GLN A 59 1.73 -7.69 -3.64
N MET A 60 0.61 -7.26 -4.23
CA MET A 60 0.06 -7.85 -5.45
C MET A 60 1.02 -7.75 -6.63
N THR A 61 1.71 -6.61 -6.80
CA THR A 61 2.74 -6.47 -7.82
C THR A 61 3.90 -7.43 -7.60
N ALA A 62 4.41 -7.56 -6.37
CA ALA A 62 5.46 -8.52 -6.05
C ALA A 62 5.01 -9.96 -6.35
N ASN A 63 3.79 -10.33 -5.94
CA ASN A 63 3.24 -11.67 -6.19
C ASN A 63 3.05 -11.95 -7.68
N ALA A 64 2.64 -10.97 -8.48
CA ALA A 64 2.54 -11.10 -9.93
C ALA A 64 3.93 -11.34 -10.56
N VAL A 65 4.97 -10.61 -10.13
CA VAL A 65 6.34 -10.84 -10.59
C VAL A 65 6.84 -12.24 -10.22
N ARG A 66 6.66 -12.66 -8.96
CA ARG A 66 7.02 -14.02 -8.51
C ARG A 66 6.33 -15.09 -9.34
N TYR A 67 5.04 -14.89 -9.66
CA TYR A 67 4.30 -15.81 -10.52
C TYR A 67 4.91 -15.92 -11.92
N LEU A 68 5.22 -14.79 -12.56
CA LEU A 68 5.82 -14.78 -13.91
C LEU A 68 7.20 -15.45 -13.94
N VAL A 69 8.05 -15.16 -12.96
CA VAL A 69 9.40 -15.71 -12.86
C VAL A 69 9.37 -17.20 -12.54
N ASN A 70 8.62 -17.62 -11.51
CA ASN A 70 8.51 -19.03 -11.14
C ASN A 70 7.85 -19.88 -12.23
N GLY A 71 6.94 -19.29 -13.00
CA GLY A 71 6.30 -19.93 -14.15
C GLY A 71 7.17 -19.94 -15.42
N GLY A 72 8.33 -19.28 -15.44
CA GLY A 72 9.17 -19.16 -16.63
C GLY A 72 8.49 -18.44 -17.80
N ILE A 73 7.52 -17.57 -17.52
CA ILE A 73 6.76 -16.85 -18.55
C ILE A 73 7.62 -15.68 -19.03
N PRO A 74 8.08 -15.62 -20.30
CA PRO A 74 9.01 -14.59 -20.76
C PRO A 74 8.35 -13.24 -21.04
N GLY A 75 9.15 -12.18 -21.16
CA GLY A 75 8.72 -10.84 -21.59
C GLY A 75 9.07 -9.73 -20.59
N ALA A 76 9.06 -8.49 -21.10
CA ALA A 76 9.33 -7.27 -20.34
C ALA A 76 8.20 -6.91 -19.37
N ILE A 77 8.52 -6.18 -18.30
CA ILE A 77 7.54 -5.61 -17.36
C ILE A 77 7.44 -4.10 -17.62
N VAL A 78 6.24 -3.62 -17.93
CA VAL A 78 5.98 -2.20 -18.22
C VAL A 78 4.76 -1.67 -17.46
N GLU A 79 4.80 -0.41 -17.08
CA GLU A 79 3.69 0.32 -16.46
C GLU A 79 3.46 1.64 -17.21
N CYS A 80 2.20 1.91 -17.57
CA CYS A 80 1.82 3.16 -18.23
C CYS A 80 1.48 4.22 -17.17
N GLY A 81 2.37 5.21 -17.01
CA GLY A 81 2.21 6.29 -16.03
C GLY A 81 2.62 5.85 -14.63
N VAL A 82 3.84 6.22 -14.23
CA VAL A 82 4.50 5.65 -13.04
C VAL A 82 4.51 6.55 -11.80
N TRP A 83 3.99 7.79 -11.89
CA TRP A 83 4.24 8.83 -10.88
C TRP A 83 5.74 8.94 -10.51
N ARG A 84 6.11 8.64 -9.26
CA ARG A 84 7.50 8.61 -8.77
C ARG A 84 8.16 7.23 -8.89
N GLY A 85 7.47 6.25 -9.48
CA GLY A 85 8.03 4.95 -9.86
C GLY A 85 7.89 3.83 -8.83
N GLY A 86 7.18 4.02 -7.71
CA GLY A 86 7.19 3.06 -6.61
C GLY A 86 6.64 1.67 -6.95
N MET A 87 5.70 1.56 -7.90
CA MET A 87 5.20 0.25 -8.37
C MET A 87 6.23 -0.46 -9.25
N MET A 88 6.86 0.24 -10.19
CA MET A 88 8.01 -0.30 -10.93
C MET A 88 9.21 -0.63 -10.03
N MET A 89 9.44 0.13 -8.95
CA MET A 89 10.44 -0.21 -7.93
C MET A 89 10.08 -1.50 -7.21
N ALA A 90 8.80 -1.72 -6.88
CA ALA A 90 8.35 -2.98 -6.25
C ALA A 90 8.61 -4.18 -7.18
N ALA A 91 8.30 -4.03 -8.48
CA ALA A 91 8.62 -5.04 -9.48
C ALA A 91 10.14 -5.30 -9.56
N ALA A 92 10.95 -4.24 -9.65
CA ALA A 92 12.41 -4.34 -9.73
C ALA A 92 13.05 -4.98 -8.48
N TYR A 93 12.63 -4.59 -7.27
CA TYR A 93 13.11 -5.22 -6.04
C TYR A 93 12.74 -6.70 -5.97
N THR A 94 11.56 -7.07 -6.47
CA THR A 94 11.14 -8.47 -6.52
C THR A 94 11.97 -9.27 -7.53
N LEU A 95 12.28 -8.70 -8.69
CA LEU A 95 13.20 -9.32 -9.66
C LEU A 95 14.61 -9.51 -9.10
N LEU A 96 15.12 -8.52 -8.37
CA LEU A 96 16.41 -8.61 -7.69
C LEU A 96 16.43 -9.70 -6.60
N GLU A 97 15.33 -9.85 -5.84
CA GLU A 97 15.15 -10.94 -4.87
C GLU A 97 15.24 -12.32 -5.54
N LEU A 98 14.67 -12.45 -6.74
CA LEU A 98 14.62 -13.70 -7.51
C LEU A 98 15.88 -13.93 -8.37
N GLY A 99 16.75 -12.92 -8.51
CA GLY A 99 17.94 -12.99 -9.36
C GLY A 99 17.64 -12.96 -10.87
N ASP A 100 16.46 -12.51 -11.29
CA ASP A 100 16.09 -12.41 -12.72
C ASP A 100 16.37 -11.00 -13.26
N THR A 101 17.40 -10.89 -14.11
CA THR A 101 17.78 -9.63 -14.77
C THR A 101 17.42 -9.59 -16.25
N SER A 102 16.52 -10.47 -16.72
CA SER A 102 16.20 -10.66 -18.15
C SER A 102 14.91 -9.97 -18.64
N ARG A 103 14.30 -9.12 -17.80
CA ARG A 103 12.92 -8.61 -17.96
C ARG A 103 12.84 -7.20 -18.56
N ASP A 104 13.66 -6.90 -19.56
CA ASP A 104 13.72 -5.63 -20.29
C ASP A 104 12.97 -5.60 -21.63
#